data_AF-A0A7R9PY85-F1
#
_entry.id   AF-A0A7R9PY85-F1
#
_cell.length_a   1.000
_cell.length_b   1.000
_cell.length_c   1.000
_cell.angle_alpha   90.00
_cell.angle_beta   90.00
_cell.angle_gamma   90.00
#
_symmetry.space_group_name_H-M   'P 1'
#
loop_
_entity.id
_entity.type
_entity.pdbx_description
1 polymer ?
#
loop_
_entity_poly.entity_id
_entity_poly.type
_entity_poly.pdbx_seq_one_letter_code
_entity_poly.pdbx_strand_id
1 'polypeptide(L)'
;MLVYTIERLDESKQHSLKATTLLAAEDQNVLVEELATQSLNAGQVVSLNDYEKAVDSITVQDITGLANKIVKSKGAMASVGKLQNAPYLEDLL
;
A
#
# COMPACT_ATOMS: atom_id res chain seq x y z
N MET A 1 -10.43 -17.01 13.99
CA MET A 1 -9.20 -16.22 13.73
C MET A 1 -8.90 -16.10 12.24
N LEU A 2 -8.84 -17.20 11.47
CA LEU A 2 -8.64 -17.16 10.00
C LEU A 2 -9.74 -16.40 9.23
N VAL A 3 -11.02 -16.59 9.57
CA VAL A 3 -12.15 -15.90 8.92
C VAL A 3 -12.07 -14.38 9.11
N TYR A 4 -11.68 -13.92 10.31
CA TYR A 4 -11.52 -12.50 10.64
C TYR A 4 -10.39 -11.83 9.85
N THR A 5 -9.32 -12.57 9.53
CA THR A 5 -8.21 -12.05 8.71
C THR A 5 -8.61 -11.88 7.24
N ILE A 6 -9.46 -12.78 6.72
CA ILE A 6 -9.96 -12.72 5.34
C ILE A 6 -10.97 -11.57 5.21
N GLU A 7 -11.90 -11.45 6.15
CA GLU A 7 -12.89 -10.35 6.17
C GLU A 7 -12.22 -8.98 6.20
N ARG A 8 -11.20 -8.78 7.05
CA ARG A 8 -10.43 -7.53 7.09
C ARG A 8 -9.66 -7.24 5.81
N LEU A 9 -9.21 -8.28 5.10
CA LEU A 9 -8.54 -8.12 3.82
C LEU A 9 -9.54 -7.64 2.77
N ASP A 10 -10.71 -8.25 2.71
CA ASP A 10 -11.74 -7.87 1.74
C ASP A 10 -12.27 -6.46 2.00
N GLU A 11 -12.49 -6.08 3.25
CA GLU A 11 -12.84 -4.70 3.63
C GLU A 11 -11.76 -3.69 3.22
N SER A 12 -10.48 -4.01 3.43
CA SER A 12 -9.37 -3.14 3.07
C SER A 12 -9.27 -2.94 1.55
N LYS A 13 -9.40 -4.01 0.76
CA LYS A 13 -9.40 -3.93 -0.72
C LYS A 13 -10.56 -3.08 -1.24
N GLN A 14 -11.78 -3.37 -0.77
CA GLN A 14 -13.02 -2.76 -1.26
C GLN A 14 -13.12 -1.30 -0.81
N HIS A 15 -13.09 -1.06 0.49
CA HIS A 15 -13.46 0.23 1.06
C HIS A 15 -12.28 1.18 1.21
N SER A 16 -11.05 0.68 1.41
CA SER A 16 -9.90 1.55 1.61
C SER A 16 -9.16 1.79 0.31
N LEU A 17 -8.82 0.74 -0.43
CA LEU A 17 -7.96 0.87 -1.60
C LEU A 17 -8.73 1.27 -2.87
N LYS A 18 -9.72 0.46 -3.30
CA LYS A 18 -10.48 0.74 -4.52
C LYS A 18 -11.26 2.05 -4.42
N ALA A 19 -11.99 2.26 -3.32
CA ALA A 19 -12.77 3.48 -3.15
C ALA A 19 -11.90 4.75 -3.14
N THR A 20 -10.78 4.77 -2.41
CA THR A 20 -9.88 5.94 -2.38
C THR A 20 -9.31 6.25 -3.77
N THR A 21 -8.88 5.23 -4.51
CA THR A 21 -8.34 5.42 -5.86
C THR A 21 -9.40 5.92 -6.84
N LEU A 22 -10.61 5.36 -6.81
CA LEU A 22 -11.70 5.79 -7.70
C LEU A 22 -12.18 7.21 -7.38
N LEU A 23 -12.31 7.56 -6.10
CA LEU A 23 -12.68 8.91 -5.67
C LEU A 23 -11.60 9.93 -6.04
N ALA A 24 -10.32 9.57 -5.90
CA ALA A 24 -9.22 10.44 -6.32
C ALA A 24 -9.23 10.69 -7.85
N ALA A 25 -9.64 9.70 -8.64
CA ALA A 25 -9.74 9.83 -10.09
C ALA A 25 -10.89 10.74 -10.57
N GLU A 26 -11.81 11.15 -9.68
CA GLU A 26 -12.85 12.14 -10.00
C GLU A 26 -12.27 13.54 -10.18
N ASP A 27 -11.13 13.84 -9.55
CA ASP A 27 -10.39 15.09 -9.76
C ASP A 27 -9.50 14.97 -11.00
N GLN A 28 -9.75 15.82 -12.00
CA GLN A 28 -9.02 15.82 -13.26
C GLN A 28 -7.52 16.13 -13.11
N ASN A 29 -7.13 16.95 -12.12
CA ASN A 29 -5.72 17.26 -11.90
C ASN A 29 -4.99 16.04 -11.34
N VAL A 30 -5.61 15.36 -10.37
CA VAL A 30 -5.08 14.12 -9.78
C VAL A 30 -5.00 13.03 -10.84
N LEU A 31 -6.01 12.90 -11.69
CA LEU A 31 -6.01 11.94 -12.79
C LEU A 31 -4.87 12.20 -13.78
N VAL A 32 -4.63 13.44 -14.19
CA VAL A 32 -3.54 13.79 -15.12
C VAL A 32 -2.17 13.52 -14.49
N GLU A 33 -2.00 13.86 -13.21
CA GLU A 33 -0.77 13.56 -12.46
C GLU A 33 -0.50 12.05 -12.40
N GLU A 34 -1.53 11.26 -12.10
CA GLU A 34 -1.43 9.80 -12.02
C GLU A 34 -1.07 9.20 -13.39
N LEU A 35 -1.73 9.62 -14.47
CA LEU A 35 -1.42 9.18 -15.82
C LEU A 35 0.03 9.50 -16.22
N ALA A 36 0.51 10.70 -15.89
CA ALA A 36 1.88 11.10 -16.14
C ALA A 36 2.87 10.27 -15.31
N THR A 37 2.57 10.07 -14.03
CA THR A 37 3.41 9.29 -13.09
C THR A 37 3.53 7.84 -13.52
N GLN A 38 2.42 7.20 -13.90
CA GLN A 38 2.44 5.82 -14.43
C GLN A 38 3.22 5.74 -15.74
N SER A 39 2.99 6.69 -16.66
CA SER A 39 3.70 6.73 -17.93
C SER A 39 5.21 6.89 -17.75
N LEU A 40 5.65 7.73 -16.82
CA LEU A 40 7.06 8.00 -16.58
C LEU A 40 7.76 6.88 -15.81
N ASN A 41 7.13 6.33 -14.78
CA ASN A 41 7.77 5.34 -13.89
C ASN A 41 7.62 3.90 -14.40
N ALA A 42 6.45 3.56 -14.95
CA ALA A 42 6.13 2.21 -15.40
C ALA A 42 6.16 2.06 -16.93
N GLY A 43 6.24 3.16 -17.68
CA GLY A 43 6.24 3.13 -19.16
C GLY A 43 4.88 2.76 -19.78
N GLN A 44 3.85 2.59 -18.94
CA GLN A 44 2.50 2.20 -19.36
C GLN A 44 1.48 2.80 -18.41
N VAL A 45 0.28 3.04 -18.93
CA VAL A 45 -0.89 3.43 -18.13
C VAL A 45 -1.75 2.19 -17.93
N VAL A 46 -2.07 1.88 -16.68
CA VAL A 46 -2.96 0.77 -16.32
C VAL A 46 -4.40 1.28 -16.32
N SER A 47 -5.31 0.53 -16.95
CA SER A 47 -6.72 0.87 -16.91
C SER A 47 -7.30 0.67 -15.50
N LEU A 48 -8.29 1.47 -15.10
CA LEU A 48 -8.93 1.32 -13.79
C LEU A 48 -9.49 -0.10 -13.58
N ASN A 49 -10.03 -0.73 -14.62
CA ASN A 49 -10.55 -2.10 -14.56
C ASN A 49 -9.44 -3.14 -14.30
N ASP A 50 -8.28 -2.98 -14.94
CA ASP A 50 -7.16 -3.89 -14.71
C ASP A 50 -6.54 -3.68 -13.32
N TYR A 51 -6.54 -2.43 -12.84
CA TYR A 51 -6.17 -2.10 -11.46
C TYR A 51 -7.10 -2.76 -10.45
N GLU A 52 -8.43 -2.66 -10.63
CA GLU A 52 -9.40 -3.28 -9.72
C GLU A 52 -9.23 -4.81 -9.66
N LYS A 53 -9.06 -5.46 -10.82
CA LYS A 53 -8.78 -6.90 -10.88
C LYS A 53 -7.48 -7.27 -10.16
N ALA A 54 -6.43 -6.46 -10.33
CA ALA A 54 -5.16 -6.69 -9.64
C ALA A 54 -5.33 -6.59 -8.12
N VAL A 55 -6.09 -5.60 -7.62
CA VAL A 55 -6.39 -5.47 -6.19
C VAL A 55 -7.20 -6.65 -5.67
N ASP A 56 -8.21 -7.10 -6.42
CA ASP A 56 -9.04 -8.23 -6.01
C ASP A 56 -8.25 -9.54 -5.94
N SER A 57 -7.25 -9.69 -6.81
CA SER A 57 -6.38 -10.87 -6.86
C SER A 57 -5.43 -11.03 -5.65
N ILE A 58 -5.26 -9.99 -4.82
CA ILE A 58 -4.35 -10.03 -3.66
C ILE A 58 -4.82 -11.07 -2.65
N THR A 59 -3.96 -11.99 -2.25
CA THR A 59 -4.29 -13.03 -1.26
C THR A 59 -3.66 -12.75 0.10
N VAL A 60 -4.13 -13.46 1.13
CA VAL A 60 -3.50 -13.44 2.47
C VAL A 60 -2.05 -13.94 2.39
N GLN A 61 -1.73 -14.85 1.46
CA GLN A 61 -0.37 -15.35 1.26
C GLN A 61 0.55 -14.27 0.71
N ASP A 62 0.09 -13.46 -0.24
CA ASP A 62 0.88 -12.35 -0.80
C ASP A 62 1.23 -11.34 0.29
N ILE A 63 0.27 -11.02 1.17
CA ILE A 63 0.47 -10.09 2.28
C ILE A 63 1.45 -10.65 3.30
N THR A 64 1.29 -11.91 3.71
CA THR A 64 2.20 -12.51 4.69
C THR A 64 3.61 -12.69 4.11
N GLY A 65 3.74 -13.04 2.83
CA GLY A 65 5.01 -13.09 2.11
C GLY A 65 5.70 -11.73 2.05
N LEU A 66 4.96 -10.70 1.65
CA LEU A 66 5.48 -9.33 1.56
C LEU A 66 5.83 -8.76 2.94
N ALA A 67 4.98 -8.96 3.95
CA ALA A 67 5.24 -8.51 5.31
C ALA A 67 6.54 -9.11 5.86
N ASN A 68 6.75 -10.42 5.66
CA ASN A 68 8.00 -11.08 6.03
C ASN A 68 9.22 -10.50 5.30
N LYS A 69 9.08 -10.13 4.02
CA LYS A 69 10.16 -9.49 3.26
C LYS A 69 10.48 -8.08 3.78
N ILE A 70 9.45 -7.31 4.13
CA ILE A 70 9.60 -5.94 4.66
C ILE A 70 10.26 -5.98 6.04
N VAL A 71 9.77 -6.82 6.97
CA VAL A 71 10.33 -6.91 8.33
C VAL A 71 11.80 -7.36 8.31
N LYS A 72 12.19 -8.24 7.39
CA LYS A 72 13.58 -8.68 7.23
C LYS A 72 14.48 -7.67 6.51
N SER A 73 13.91 -6.61 5.93
CA SER A 73 14.69 -5.58 5.23
C SER A 73 15.35 -4.63 6.24
N LYS A 74 16.37 -3.88 5.79
CA LYS A 74 17.05 -2.92 6.65
C LYS A 74 16.09 -1.79 7.03
N GLY A 75 15.65 -1.77 8.29
CA GLY A 75 14.81 -0.69 8.80
C GLY A 75 15.51 0.66 8.75
N ALA A 76 14.72 1.72 8.61
CA ALA A 76 15.17 3.09 8.73
C ALA A 76 14.25 3.82 9.71
N MET A 77 14.82 4.44 10.75
CA MET A 77 14.07 5.25 11.71
C MET A 77 14.55 6.71 11.64
N ALA A 78 13.60 7.62 11.48
CA ALA A 78 13.84 9.06 11.60
C ALA A 78 13.00 9.59 12.78
N SER A 79 13.65 10.32 13.69
CA SER A 79 13.00 10.92 14.86
C SER A 79 13.52 12.34 15.08
N VAL A 80 12.65 13.23 15.55
CA VAL A 80 12.94 14.67 15.73
C VAL A 80 12.47 15.13 17.11
N GLY A 81 13.29 15.96 17.78
CA GLY A 81 12.96 16.59 19.07
C GLY A 81 13.78 16.06 20.25
N LYS A 82 13.14 15.88 21.41
CA LYS A 82 13.80 15.35 22.63
C LYS A 82 13.79 13.81 22.60
N LEU A 83 14.85 13.23 22.07
CA LEU A 83 14.97 11.77 21.80
C LEU A 83 15.44 10.93 22.99
N GLN A 84 15.35 11.45 24.21
CA GLN A 84 15.92 10.84 25.41
C GLN A 84 15.31 9.46 25.75
N ASN A 85 14.06 9.24 25.31
CA ASN A 85 13.31 8.01 25.49
C ASN A 85 13.02 7.30 24.16
N ALA A 86 13.61 7.74 23.05
CA ALA A 86 13.43 7.05 21.79
C ALA A 86 14.26 5.75 21.82
N PRO A 87 13.65 4.58 21.58
CA PRO A 87 14.38 3.32 21.52
C PRO A 87 15.37 3.34 20.36
N TYR A 88 16.43 2.55 20.45
CA TYR A 88 17.35 2.40 19.32
C TYR A 88 16.69 1.59 18.22
N LEU A 89 17.08 1.84 16.97
CA LEU A 89 16.57 1.10 15.82
C LEU A 89 16.83 -0.42 15.96
N GLU A 90 17.93 -0.79 16.60
CA GLU A 90 18.32 -2.18 16.88
C GLU A 90 17.38 -2.87 17.88
N ASP A 91 16.72 -2.10 18.75
CA ASP A 91 15.74 -2.62 19.71
C ASP A 91 14.35 -2.81 19.07
N LEU A 92 14.15 -2.32 17.85
CA LEU A 92 12.87 -2.33 17.12
C LEU A 92 12.81 -3.34 15.96
N LEU A 93 13.94 -3.91 15.56
CA LEU A 93 14.08 -4.88 14.46
C LEU A 93 14.10 -6.31 14.99
#